data_AF-A0A2P4QXY9-F1
#
_entry.id   AF-A0A2P4QXY9-F1
#
_cell.length_a   1.000
_cell.length_b   1.000
_cell.length_c   1.000
_cell.angle_alpha   90.00
_cell.angle_beta   90.00
_cell.angle_gamma   90.00
#
_symmetry.space_group_name_H-M   'P 1'
#
loop_
_entity.id
_entity.type
_entity.pdbx_description
1 polymer ?
#
loop_
_entity_poly.entity_id
_entity_poly.type
_entity_poly.pdbx_seq_one_letter_code
_entity_poly.pdbx_strand_id
1 'polypeptide(L)'
;MKEQVKELEKEQVKELEKEQVKELEKELYGKECVAESIDFAVDGVSEDLDDITVEEELSCDLAKIFTRNKEVVAVMLETLSNGYIIYLSKNTAWLENDNKYVNNITCYLKTISTNAPKRLVSVETAFVKEVVSYCSAKLESIFEKLKNDLKTTDDDNYIRHIKSFKDFILAKDYDMDMHQLSKICYEYYNIVKDDSSIPPKFLGHINKAGSYIESMLSITRCVRNKKYKSQFSNVIMYKGVPDIIKDQPIYSWKNIIKRFTDDYKVFMDNCSKKSEIMERIRK
;
A
#
# COMPACT_ATOMS: atom_id res chain seq x y z
N MET A 1 -15.60 8.02 45.54
CA MET A 1 -14.30 7.32 45.72
C MET A 1 -14.11 6.17 44.72
N LYS A 2 -14.98 5.14 44.67
CA LYS A 2 -14.85 4.05 43.67
C LYS A 2 -15.04 4.49 42.20
N GLU A 3 -15.93 5.43 41.92
CA GLU A 3 -16.13 6.01 40.57
C GLU A 3 -14.88 6.77 40.08
N GLN A 4 -14.32 7.61 40.94
CA GLN A 4 -13.18 8.48 40.63
C GLN A 4 -11.89 7.68 40.42
N VAL A 5 -11.70 6.58 41.17
CA VAL A 5 -10.55 5.67 40.96
C VAL A 5 -10.66 4.97 39.60
N LYS A 6 -11.88 4.56 39.18
CA LYS A 6 -12.11 3.96 37.86
C LYS A 6 -11.90 4.93 36.69
N GLU A 7 -12.21 6.21 36.89
CA GLU A 7 -11.94 7.26 35.88
C GLU A 7 -10.45 7.54 35.75
N LEU A 8 -9.74 7.68 36.87
CA LEU A 8 -8.29 7.87 36.90
C LEU A 8 -7.53 6.67 36.29
N GLU A 9 -7.97 5.44 36.58
CA GLU A 9 -7.42 4.23 35.96
C GLU A 9 -7.65 4.22 34.44
N LYS A 10 -8.82 4.65 33.95
CA LYS A 10 -9.11 4.78 32.52
C LYS A 10 -8.25 5.85 31.83
N GLU A 11 -8.00 6.96 32.50
CA GLU A 11 -7.14 8.03 31.98
C GLU A 11 -5.68 7.62 31.92
N GLN A 12 -5.18 6.92 32.94
CA GLN A 12 -3.81 6.39 32.95
C GLN A 12 -3.60 5.32 31.87
N VAL A 13 -4.58 4.44 31.66
CA VAL A 13 -4.53 3.46 30.55
C VAL A 13 -4.49 4.17 29.20
N LYS A 14 -5.30 5.22 28.99
CA LYS A 14 -5.26 6.02 27.75
C LYS A 14 -3.96 6.78 27.56
N GLU A 15 -3.30 7.24 28.63
CA GLU A 15 -1.98 7.88 28.53
C GLU A 15 -0.88 6.86 28.21
N LEU A 16 -0.90 5.69 28.83
CA LEU A 16 0.02 4.59 28.50
C LEU A 16 -0.15 4.12 27.05
N GLU A 17 -1.39 3.98 26.59
CA GLU A 17 -1.70 3.68 25.18
C GLU A 17 -1.15 4.78 24.26
N LYS A 18 -1.28 6.06 24.62
CA LYS A 18 -0.71 7.18 23.86
C LYS A 18 0.82 7.18 23.83
N GLU A 19 1.48 6.86 24.94
CA GLU A 19 2.94 6.79 25.00
C GLU A 19 3.50 5.62 24.20
N GLN A 20 2.85 4.45 24.29
CA GLN A 20 3.20 3.29 23.45
C GLN A 20 2.99 3.58 21.96
N VAL A 21 1.88 4.22 21.59
CA VAL A 21 1.63 4.67 20.20
C VAL A 21 2.73 5.63 19.73
N LYS A 22 3.22 6.54 20.59
CA LYS A 22 4.32 7.46 20.24
C LYS A 22 5.68 6.77 20.07
N GLU A 23 5.99 5.75 20.87
CA GLU A 23 7.22 4.97 20.68
C GLU A 23 7.15 4.10 19.41
N LEU A 24 5.98 3.51 19.15
CA LEU A 24 5.72 2.74 17.94
C LEU A 24 5.70 3.63 16.69
N GLU A 25 5.20 4.86 16.77
CA GLU A 25 5.32 5.86 15.70
C GLU A 25 6.80 6.12 15.35
N LYS A 26 7.66 6.31 16.37
CA LYS A 26 9.11 6.48 16.15
C LYS A 26 9.75 5.26 15.50
N GLU A 27 9.26 4.05 15.78
CA GLU A 27 9.74 2.81 15.16
C GLU A 27 9.20 2.61 13.73
N LEU A 28 7.94 2.97 13.48
CA LEU A 28 7.24 2.88 12.21
C LEU A 28 7.80 3.89 11.18
N TYR A 29 8.24 5.05 11.66
CA TYR A 29 9.08 5.99 10.92
C TYR A 29 10.58 5.64 11.01
N GLY A 30 10.99 4.64 11.78
CA GLY A 30 12.39 4.30 12.06
C GLY A 30 12.95 3.09 11.31
N LYS A 31 12.11 2.30 10.61
CA LYS A 31 12.50 1.04 9.95
C LYS A 31 11.86 0.86 8.56
N GLU A 32 12.34 -0.17 7.86
CA GLU A 32 12.06 -0.66 6.49
C GLU A 32 10.72 -0.27 5.83
N CYS A 33 9.61 -0.14 6.56
CA CYS A 33 8.30 0.19 6.00
C CYS A 33 8.28 1.49 5.18
N VAL A 34 9.04 2.52 5.56
CA VAL A 34 9.13 3.76 4.79
C VAL A 34 9.94 3.57 3.51
N ALA A 35 10.95 2.69 3.51
CA ALA A 35 11.79 2.43 2.35
C ALA A 35 11.04 1.65 1.25
N GLU A 36 10.27 0.60 1.60
CA GLU A 36 9.42 -0.13 0.64
C GLU A 36 8.27 0.74 0.09
N SER A 37 7.68 1.59 0.94
CA SER A 37 6.64 2.54 0.52
C SER A 37 7.18 3.63 -0.43
N ILE A 38 8.47 3.96 -0.32
CA ILE A 38 9.16 4.92 -1.18
C ILE A 38 9.59 4.26 -2.50
N ASP A 39 10.02 3.00 -2.49
CA ASP A 39 10.37 2.29 -3.74
C ASP A 39 9.13 2.17 -4.65
N PHE A 40 7.93 2.00 -4.09
CA PHE A 40 6.68 2.04 -4.87
C PHE A 40 6.31 3.43 -5.43
N ALA A 41 6.85 4.51 -4.84
CA ALA A 41 6.65 5.89 -5.29
C ALA A 41 7.70 6.35 -6.32
N VAL A 42 8.77 5.59 -6.50
CA VAL A 42 9.86 5.86 -7.45
C VAL A 42 9.79 4.82 -8.57
N ASP A 43 9.96 5.26 -9.82
CA ASP A 43 9.93 4.38 -11.00
C ASP A 43 11.14 3.41 -11.01
N GLY A 44 11.07 2.32 -10.24
CA GLY A 44 12.08 1.27 -10.22
C GLY A 44 11.58 0.07 -9.43
N VAL A 45 11.34 -1.04 -10.12
CA VAL A 45 11.13 -2.35 -9.50
C VAL A 45 12.51 -2.80 -9.01
N SER A 46 12.69 -3.03 -7.71
CA SER A 46 13.81 -3.84 -7.23
C SER A 46 13.42 -5.31 -7.33
N GLU A 47 14.09 -6.02 -8.22
CA GLU A 47 14.14 -7.49 -8.23
C GLU A 47 15.08 -7.94 -7.09
N ASP A 48 14.75 -9.09 -6.49
CA ASP A 48 15.47 -9.84 -5.44
C ASP A 48 15.11 -9.52 -3.98
N LEU A 49 14.03 -10.15 -3.49
CA LEU A 49 13.80 -10.39 -2.06
C LEU A 49 13.28 -11.83 -1.86
N ASP A 50 14.20 -12.80 -1.84
CA ASP A 50 13.90 -14.23 -1.73
C ASP A 50 13.47 -14.71 -0.31
N ASP A 51 13.16 -13.80 0.63
CA ASP A 51 12.73 -14.16 2.00
C ASP A 51 11.66 -13.22 2.60
N ILE A 52 10.73 -12.69 1.78
CA ILE A 52 9.61 -11.89 2.31
C ILE A 52 8.65 -12.79 3.12
N THR A 53 8.45 -12.44 4.39
CA THR A 53 7.47 -13.08 5.27
C THR A 53 6.04 -12.75 4.87
N VAL A 54 5.07 -13.60 5.26
CA VAL A 54 3.65 -13.34 4.96
C VAL A 54 3.17 -12.04 5.62
N GLU A 55 3.76 -11.69 6.76
CA GLU A 55 3.53 -10.48 7.52
C GLU A 55 4.03 -9.22 6.78
N GLU A 56 5.21 -9.30 6.14
CA GLU A 56 5.75 -8.23 5.29
C GLU A 56 4.92 -8.07 4.00
N GLU A 57 4.59 -9.18 3.32
CA GLU A 57 3.71 -9.17 2.13
C GLU A 57 2.37 -8.48 2.46
N LEU A 58 1.76 -8.86 3.58
CA LEU A 58 0.52 -8.28 4.07
C LEU A 58 0.66 -6.78 4.37
N SER A 59 1.77 -6.36 4.99
CA SER A 59 2.02 -4.96 5.33
C SER A 59 2.14 -4.10 4.08
N CYS A 60 2.86 -4.58 3.08
CA CYS A 60 2.99 -3.95 1.76
C CYS A 60 1.64 -3.83 1.03
N ASP A 61 0.85 -4.89 1.02
CA ASP A 61 -0.46 -4.87 0.38
C ASP A 61 -1.43 -3.92 1.09
N LEU A 62 -1.42 -3.89 2.42
CA LEU A 62 -2.20 -2.95 3.21
C LEU A 62 -1.77 -1.50 2.90
N ALA A 63 -0.47 -1.21 2.91
CA ALA A 63 0.05 0.12 2.58
C ALA A 63 -0.47 0.60 1.22
N LYS A 64 -0.49 -0.30 0.22
CA LYS A 64 -0.98 0.02 -1.13
C LYS A 64 -2.45 0.41 -1.15
N ILE A 65 -3.33 -0.35 -0.49
CA ILE A 65 -4.78 -0.05 -0.48
C ILE A 65 -5.14 1.16 0.37
N PHE A 66 -4.28 1.55 1.32
CA PHE A 66 -4.47 2.77 2.11
C PHE A 66 -3.90 4.03 1.46
N THR A 67 -3.16 3.91 0.35
CA THR A 67 -2.49 5.04 -0.30
C THR A 67 -3.38 5.73 -1.33
N ARG A 68 -3.79 6.99 -1.05
CA ARG A 68 -4.44 7.87 -2.03
C ARG A 68 -3.43 8.58 -2.94
N ASN A 69 -3.93 9.42 -3.85
CA ASN A 69 -3.08 10.10 -4.82
C ASN A 69 -2.02 10.97 -4.11
N LYS A 70 -0.73 10.74 -4.42
CA LYS A 70 0.44 11.42 -3.85
C LYS A 70 0.65 11.24 -2.34
N GLU A 71 -0.09 10.35 -1.69
CA GLU A 71 0.14 10.01 -0.29
C GLU A 71 1.19 8.91 -0.19
N VAL A 72 1.84 8.84 0.97
CA VAL A 72 2.71 7.74 1.39
C VAL A 72 2.13 7.22 2.69
N VAL A 73 1.88 5.92 2.74
CA VAL A 73 1.34 5.23 3.92
C VAL A 73 2.36 4.20 4.37
N ALA A 74 2.70 4.21 5.65
CA ALA A 74 3.48 3.19 6.30
C ALA A 74 2.55 2.31 7.14
N VAL A 75 2.79 1.00 7.11
CA VAL A 75 2.02 -0.01 7.84
C VAL A 75 2.96 -0.86 8.64
N MET A 76 2.76 -0.92 9.95
CA MET A 76 3.44 -1.86 10.83
C MET A 76 2.44 -2.89 11.34
N LEU A 77 2.81 -4.16 11.20
CA LEU A 77 2.05 -5.28 11.73
C LEU A 77 2.71 -5.78 13.02
N GLU A 78 1.96 -5.80 14.11
CA GLU A 78 2.36 -6.45 15.35
C GLU A 78 1.55 -7.74 15.55
N THR A 79 2.25 -8.86 15.70
CA THR A 79 1.66 -10.18 15.89
C THR A 79 1.47 -10.46 17.38
N LEU A 80 0.22 -10.59 17.81
CA LEU A 80 -0.14 -11.06 19.13
C LEU A 80 -0.51 -12.55 19.10
N SER A 81 -0.52 -13.19 20.27
CA SER A 81 -0.92 -14.60 20.41
C SER A 81 -2.35 -14.89 19.95
N ASN A 82 -3.23 -13.88 19.93
CA ASN A 82 -4.63 -14.01 19.56
C ASN A 82 -5.12 -12.94 18.57
N GLY A 83 -4.25 -12.16 17.93
CA GLY A 83 -4.65 -11.01 17.14
C GLY A 83 -3.52 -10.41 16.30
N TYR A 84 -3.90 -9.57 15.33
CA TYR A 84 -2.97 -8.60 14.75
C TYR A 84 -3.32 -7.20 15.24
N ILE A 85 -2.30 -6.43 15.60
CA ILE A 85 -2.41 -4.98 15.66
C ILE A 85 -1.75 -4.41 14.41
N ILE A 86 -2.47 -3.55 13.69
CA ILE A 86 -1.99 -2.88 12.50
C ILE A 86 -1.91 -1.39 12.82
N TYR A 87 -0.72 -0.83 12.75
CA TYR A 87 -0.49 0.59 12.87
C TYR A 87 -0.38 1.21 11.49
N LEU A 88 -1.22 2.20 11.23
CA LEU A 88 -1.25 2.96 9.98
C LEU A 88 -0.70 4.35 10.23
N SER A 89 0.26 4.78 9.43
CA SER A 89 0.71 6.16 9.42
C SER A 89 0.80 6.69 8.00
N LYS A 90 0.66 8.02 7.83
CA LYS A 90 0.76 8.64 6.52
C LYS A 90 1.29 10.07 6.58
N ASN A 91 1.75 10.56 5.44
CA ASN A 91 2.33 11.90 5.27
C ASN A 91 1.31 13.04 5.19
N THR A 92 0.02 12.75 5.34
CA THR A 92 -1.08 13.73 5.26
C THR A 92 -2.03 13.60 6.46
N ALA A 93 -2.87 14.62 6.69
CA ALA A 93 -3.87 14.54 7.75
C ALA A 93 -4.91 13.43 7.46
N TRP A 94 -5.37 12.76 8.52
CA TRP A 94 -6.52 11.88 8.46
C TRP A 94 -7.81 12.69 8.26
N LEU A 95 -8.54 12.38 7.20
CA LEU A 95 -9.86 12.91 6.90
C LEU A 95 -10.94 12.01 7.51
N GLU A 96 -12.16 12.54 7.65
CA GLU A 96 -13.27 11.75 8.18
C GLU A 96 -13.59 10.51 7.33
N ASN A 97 -13.47 10.64 6.00
CA ASN A 97 -13.62 9.50 5.10
C ASN A 97 -12.55 8.42 5.32
N ASP A 98 -11.37 8.78 5.82
CA ASP A 98 -10.31 7.81 6.13
C ASP A 98 -10.69 7.00 7.37
N ASN A 99 -11.32 7.65 8.36
CA ASN A 99 -11.84 6.97 9.55
C ASN A 99 -12.86 5.91 9.16
N LYS A 100 -13.79 6.28 8.29
CA LYS A 100 -14.79 5.36 7.76
C LYS A 100 -14.14 4.22 6.97
N TYR A 101 -13.17 4.53 6.11
CA TYR A 101 -12.46 3.54 5.31
C TYR A 101 -11.70 2.53 6.17
N VAL A 102 -10.88 2.97 7.12
CA VAL A 102 -10.13 2.11 8.05
C VAL A 102 -11.08 1.16 8.80
N ASN A 103 -12.22 1.69 9.28
CA ASN A 103 -13.23 0.88 9.96
C ASN A 103 -13.86 -0.16 9.02
N ASN A 104 -14.20 0.22 7.79
CA ASN A 104 -14.76 -0.68 6.79
C ASN A 104 -13.78 -1.82 6.45
N ILE A 105 -12.51 -1.50 6.18
CA ILE A 105 -11.46 -2.49 5.90
C ILE A 105 -11.29 -3.43 7.10
N THR A 106 -11.20 -2.90 8.33
CA THR A 106 -11.13 -3.72 9.55
C THR A 106 -12.31 -4.72 9.63
N CYS A 107 -13.53 -4.26 9.35
CA CYS A 107 -14.73 -5.10 9.34
C CYS A 107 -14.70 -6.17 8.26
N TYR A 108 -14.22 -5.85 7.05
CA TYR A 108 -14.06 -6.82 5.97
C TYR A 108 -13.05 -7.90 6.35
N LEU A 109 -11.88 -7.55 6.87
CA LEU A 109 -10.85 -8.51 7.30
C LEU A 109 -11.41 -9.48 8.36
N LYS A 110 -12.11 -8.96 9.38
CA LYS A 110 -12.77 -9.78 10.42
C LYS A 110 -13.81 -10.71 9.83
N THR A 111 -14.66 -10.20 8.93
CA THR A 111 -15.77 -10.97 8.35
C THR A 111 -15.25 -12.09 7.46
N ILE A 112 -14.27 -11.81 6.59
CA ILE A 112 -13.65 -12.81 5.71
C ILE A 112 -12.97 -13.90 6.56
N SER A 113 -12.20 -13.51 7.57
CA SER A 113 -11.51 -14.46 8.45
C SER A 113 -12.48 -15.33 9.27
N THR A 114 -13.50 -14.74 9.88
CA THR A 114 -14.47 -15.48 10.72
C THR A 114 -15.15 -16.60 9.92
N ASN A 115 -15.44 -16.33 8.65
CA ASN A 115 -16.08 -17.28 7.74
C ASN A 115 -15.09 -18.22 7.04
N ALA A 116 -13.78 -18.01 7.19
CA ALA A 116 -12.75 -18.86 6.60
C ALA A 116 -12.90 -20.32 7.09
N PRO A 117 -12.70 -21.31 6.19
CA PRO A 117 -12.18 -21.16 4.82
C PRO A 117 -13.27 -20.86 3.76
N LYS A 118 -14.54 -20.74 4.16
CA LYS A 118 -15.64 -20.54 3.23
C LYS A 118 -15.50 -19.17 2.54
N ARG A 119 -15.56 -19.19 1.22
CA ARG A 119 -15.56 -17.97 0.41
C ARG A 119 -16.89 -17.25 0.52
N LEU A 120 -16.87 -15.96 0.85
CA LEU A 120 -18.04 -15.08 0.81
C LEU A 120 -17.89 -14.09 -0.34
N VAL A 121 -18.34 -14.50 -1.53
CA VAL A 121 -18.16 -13.73 -2.78
C VAL A 121 -18.72 -12.31 -2.68
N SER A 122 -19.87 -12.13 -2.01
CA SER A 122 -20.48 -10.81 -1.82
C SER A 122 -19.62 -9.89 -0.95
N VAL A 123 -19.01 -10.41 0.11
CA VAL A 123 -18.14 -9.65 1.04
C VAL A 123 -16.82 -9.31 0.37
N GLU A 124 -16.19 -10.27 -0.31
CA GLU A 124 -14.95 -10.03 -1.07
C GLU A 124 -15.17 -8.99 -2.19
N THR A 125 -16.30 -9.08 -2.91
CA THR A 125 -16.66 -8.07 -3.92
C THR A 125 -16.88 -6.69 -3.31
N ALA A 126 -17.53 -6.60 -2.14
CA ALA A 126 -17.75 -5.34 -1.44
C ALA A 126 -16.42 -4.72 -0.95
N PHE A 127 -15.52 -5.54 -0.39
CA PHE A 127 -14.17 -5.12 -0.02
C PHE A 127 -13.42 -4.51 -1.22
N VAL A 128 -13.45 -5.18 -2.36
CA VAL A 128 -12.79 -4.68 -3.58
C VAL A 128 -13.38 -3.34 -4.04
N LYS A 129 -14.71 -3.20 -4.05
CA LYS A 129 -15.36 -1.94 -4.41
C LYS A 129 -15.01 -0.80 -3.46
N GLU A 130 -14.92 -1.08 -2.16
CA GLU A 130 -14.54 -0.09 -1.15
C GLU A 130 -13.11 0.41 -1.40
N VAL A 131 -12.16 -0.50 -1.66
CA VAL A 131 -10.76 -0.15 -1.97
C VAL A 131 -10.67 0.69 -3.25
N VAL A 132 -11.34 0.28 -4.34
CA VAL A 132 -11.33 1.00 -5.61
C VAL A 132 -11.93 2.40 -5.45
N SER A 133 -13.02 2.53 -4.69
CA SER A 133 -13.64 3.82 -4.38
C SER A 133 -12.67 4.76 -3.64
N TYR A 134 -12.03 4.26 -2.58
CA TYR A 134 -11.08 5.04 -1.78
C TYR A 134 -9.83 5.45 -2.56
N CYS A 135 -9.33 4.56 -3.44
CA CYS A 135 -8.13 4.79 -4.24
C CYS A 135 -8.39 5.45 -5.60
N SER A 136 -9.65 5.82 -5.90
CA SER A 136 -10.10 6.31 -7.21
C SER A 136 -9.21 7.39 -7.81
N ALA A 137 -8.89 8.45 -7.06
CA ALA A 137 -8.03 9.53 -7.54
C ALA A 137 -6.62 9.09 -7.97
N LYS A 138 -6.06 8.05 -7.33
CA LYS A 138 -4.75 7.50 -7.71
C LYS A 138 -4.88 6.60 -8.94
N LEU A 139 -5.91 5.77 -8.99
CA LEU A 139 -6.24 4.93 -10.14
C LEU A 139 -6.53 5.77 -11.40
N GLU A 140 -7.30 6.85 -11.28
CA GLU A 140 -7.55 7.83 -12.35
C GLU A 140 -6.25 8.38 -12.93
N SER A 141 -5.32 8.79 -12.06
CA SER A 141 -4.03 9.30 -12.51
C SER A 141 -3.21 8.25 -13.27
N ILE A 142 -3.25 6.99 -12.83
CA ILE A 142 -2.60 5.87 -13.52
C ILE A 142 -3.27 5.63 -14.88
N PHE A 143 -4.61 5.61 -14.93
CA PHE A 143 -5.36 5.37 -16.16
C PHE A 143 -5.21 6.49 -17.18
N GLU A 144 -5.11 7.75 -16.77
CA GLU A 144 -4.82 8.84 -17.71
C GLU A 144 -3.40 8.72 -18.30
N LYS A 145 -2.42 8.25 -17.52
CA LYS A 145 -1.08 7.92 -18.05
C LYS A 145 -1.15 6.79 -19.08
N LEU A 146 -1.84 5.70 -18.74
CA LEU A 146 -2.05 4.57 -19.65
C LEU A 146 -2.77 5.00 -20.93
N LYS A 147 -3.82 5.80 -20.82
CA LYS A 147 -4.57 6.36 -21.96
C LYS A 147 -3.69 7.22 -22.86
N ASN A 148 -2.73 7.95 -22.30
CA ASN A 148 -1.76 8.71 -23.08
C ASN A 148 -0.78 7.80 -23.82
N ASP A 149 -0.34 6.69 -23.20
CA ASP A 149 0.46 5.68 -23.91
C ASP A 149 -0.29 5.06 -25.10
N LEU A 150 -1.62 4.95 -25.02
CA LEU A 150 -2.45 4.38 -26.10
C LEU A 150 -2.70 5.33 -27.27
N LYS A 151 -2.39 6.63 -27.14
CA LYS A 151 -2.80 7.66 -28.10
C LYS A 151 -1.87 7.80 -29.30
N THR A 152 -0.55 7.74 -29.14
CA THR A 152 0.36 7.86 -30.30
C THR A 152 1.81 7.56 -29.93
N THR A 153 2.47 6.81 -30.80
CA THR A 153 3.93 6.67 -30.90
C THR A 153 4.25 6.29 -32.35
N ASP A 154 5.39 6.75 -32.87
CA ASP A 154 5.89 6.39 -34.22
C ASP A 154 6.74 5.11 -34.20
N ASP A 155 6.86 4.45 -33.03
CA ASP A 155 7.60 3.20 -32.86
C ASP A 155 6.70 1.99 -33.16
N ASP A 156 7.00 1.30 -34.27
CA ASP A 156 6.28 0.10 -34.73
C ASP A 156 6.21 -1.01 -33.69
N ASN A 157 7.27 -1.20 -32.88
CA ASN A 157 7.27 -2.21 -31.82
C ASN A 157 6.32 -1.80 -30.69
N TYR A 158 6.32 -0.52 -30.33
CA TYR A 158 5.39 0.02 -29.34
C TYR A 158 3.93 -0.09 -29.83
N ILE A 159 3.66 0.20 -31.11
CA ILE A 159 2.32 0.05 -31.73
C ILE A 159 1.81 -1.38 -31.60
N ARG A 160 2.66 -2.40 -31.84
CA ARG A 160 2.29 -3.81 -31.71
C ARG A 160 1.78 -4.15 -30.30
N HIS A 161 2.46 -3.69 -29.26
CA HIS A 161 2.07 -3.96 -27.87
C HIS A 161 0.83 -3.16 -27.44
N ILE A 162 0.69 -1.90 -27.87
CA ILE A 162 -0.57 -1.14 -27.71
C ILE A 162 -1.74 -1.92 -28.33
N LYS A 163 -1.56 -2.42 -29.56
CA LYS A 163 -2.59 -3.16 -30.27
C LYS A 163 -2.97 -4.44 -29.52
N SER A 164 -1.99 -5.21 -29.07
CA SER A 164 -2.21 -6.41 -28.25
C SER A 164 -3.04 -6.10 -27.00
N PHE A 165 -2.73 -5.01 -26.28
CA PHE A 165 -3.50 -4.62 -25.10
C PHE A 165 -4.92 -4.15 -25.44
N LYS A 166 -5.10 -3.38 -26.53
CA LYS A 166 -6.44 -2.96 -27.01
C LYS A 166 -7.29 -4.17 -27.41
N ASP A 167 -6.72 -5.12 -28.14
CA ASP A 167 -7.40 -6.35 -28.53
C ASP A 167 -7.79 -7.18 -27.28
N PHE A 168 -6.92 -7.22 -26.26
CA PHE A 168 -7.21 -7.87 -24.99
C PHE A 168 -8.37 -7.21 -24.24
N ILE A 169 -8.45 -5.87 -24.22
CA ILE A 169 -9.58 -5.14 -23.63
C ILE A 169 -10.87 -5.44 -24.41
N LEU A 170 -10.85 -5.33 -25.74
CA LEU A 170 -12.03 -5.51 -26.60
C LEU A 170 -12.62 -6.91 -26.47
N ALA A 171 -11.80 -7.92 -26.21
CA ALA A 171 -12.25 -9.29 -26.00
C ALA A 171 -13.05 -9.51 -24.69
N LYS A 172 -13.07 -8.53 -23.76
CA LYS A 172 -13.61 -8.72 -22.41
C LYS A 172 -15.06 -8.26 -22.22
N ASP A 173 -15.68 -7.60 -23.20
CA ASP A 173 -17.11 -7.21 -23.25
C ASP A 173 -17.70 -6.72 -21.91
N TYR A 174 -17.05 -5.74 -21.28
CA TYR A 174 -17.51 -5.18 -20.01
C TYR A 174 -17.81 -3.67 -20.10
N ASP A 175 -18.75 -3.21 -19.26
CA ASP A 175 -18.92 -1.80 -18.94
C ASP A 175 -17.74 -1.34 -18.06
N MET A 176 -16.71 -0.79 -18.72
CA MET A 176 -15.37 -0.56 -18.14
C MET A 176 -15.37 0.46 -17.00
N ASP A 177 -15.72 0.01 -15.80
CA ASP A 177 -15.42 0.72 -14.57
C ASP A 177 -13.93 0.57 -14.18
N MET A 178 -13.47 1.38 -13.23
CA MET A 178 -12.07 1.35 -12.77
C MET A 178 -11.66 -0.01 -12.19
N HIS A 179 -12.60 -0.73 -11.55
CA HIS A 179 -12.32 -2.03 -10.97
C HIS A 179 -12.00 -3.05 -12.08
N GLN A 180 -12.84 -3.11 -13.10
CA GLN A 180 -12.65 -4.00 -14.24
C GLN A 180 -11.40 -3.64 -15.04
N LEU A 181 -11.15 -2.35 -15.26
CA LEU A 181 -9.94 -1.92 -15.97
C LEU A 181 -8.67 -2.30 -15.18
N SER A 182 -8.67 -2.12 -13.86
CA SER A 182 -7.57 -2.58 -12.99
C SER A 182 -7.38 -4.11 -13.11
N LYS A 183 -8.49 -4.86 -13.13
CA LYS A 183 -8.47 -6.32 -13.26
C LYS A 183 -7.91 -6.76 -14.62
N ILE A 184 -8.31 -6.09 -15.70
CA ILE A 184 -7.78 -6.33 -17.05
C ILE A 184 -6.27 -6.06 -17.08
N CYS A 185 -5.81 -4.98 -16.44
CA CYS A 185 -4.38 -4.67 -16.36
C CYS A 185 -3.61 -5.76 -15.60
N TYR A 186 -4.14 -6.24 -14.46
CA TYR A 186 -3.56 -7.36 -13.71
C TYR A 186 -3.48 -8.65 -14.54
N GLU A 187 -4.56 -9.02 -15.23
CA GLU A 187 -4.60 -10.22 -16.08
C GLU A 187 -3.61 -10.11 -17.24
N TYR A 188 -3.59 -8.97 -17.93
CA TYR A 188 -2.68 -8.75 -19.05
C TYR A 188 -1.22 -8.73 -18.61
N TYR A 189 -0.88 -8.02 -17.53
CA TYR A 189 0.48 -7.98 -16.99
C TYR A 189 1.02 -9.39 -16.72
N ASN A 190 0.23 -10.26 -16.09
CA ASN A 190 0.67 -11.62 -15.81
C ASN A 190 0.90 -12.49 -17.05
N ILE A 191 0.30 -12.16 -18.18
CA ILE A 191 0.55 -12.84 -19.47
C ILE A 191 1.86 -12.38 -20.08
N VAL A 192 2.24 -11.11 -19.88
CA VAL A 192 3.30 -10.46 -20.67
C VAL A 192 4.49 -9.95 -19.86
N LYS A 193 4.50 -10.12 -18.54
CA LYS A 193 5.54 -9.59 -17.65
C LYS A 193 6.98 -10.01 -18.00
N ASP A 194 7.13 -11.18 -18.60
CA ASP A 194 8.44 -11.73 -19.00
C ASP A 194 8.81 -11.36 -20.46
N ASP A 195 7.94 -10.66 -21.18
CA ASP A 195 8.18 -10.20 -22.55
C ASP A 195 9.02 -8.91 -22.55
N SER A 196 10.34 -9.09 -22.62
CA SER A 196 11.31 -7.99 -22.74
C SER A 196 11.13 -7.10 -23.98
N SER A 197 10.32 -7.49 -24.97
CA SER A 197 10.04 -6.63 -26.13
C SER A 197 9.02 -5.53 -25.83
N ILE A 198 8.31 -5.61 -24.71
CA ILE A 198 7.34 -4.60 -24.28
C ILE A 198 8.08 -3.36 -23.75
N PRO A 199 7.70 -2.15 -24.19
CA PRO A 199 8.23 -0.92 -23.65
C PRO A 199 8.08 -0.88 -22.11
N PRO A 200 9.19 -0.78 -21.33
CA PRO A 200 9.15 -0.86 -19.87
C PRO A 200 8.21 0.16 -19.23
N LYS A 201 8.11 1.36 -19.82
CA LYS A 201 7.19 2.41 -19.36
C LYS A 201 5.73 2.01 -19.48
N PHE A 202 5.34 1.42 -20.62
CA PHE A 202 3.98 0.95 -20.86
C PHE A 202 3.64 -0.21 -19.92
N LEU A 203 4.54 -1.19 -19.83
CA LEU A 203 4.40 -2.33 -18.92
C LEU A 203 4.29 -1.86 -17.46
N GLY A 204 5.07 -0.86 -17.06
CA GLY A 204 5.04 -0.27 -15.73
C GLY A 204 3.70 0.39 -15.39
N HIS A 205 3.05 1.08 -16.33
CA HIS A 205 1.71 1.63 -16.12
C HIS A 205 0.63 0.54 -15.99
N ILE A 206 0.70 -0.52 -16.82
CA ILE A 206 -0.19 -1.69 -16.71
C ILE A 206 0.01 -2.37 -15.36
N ASN A 207 1.25 -2.64 -14.97
CA ASN A 207 1.56 -3.26 -13.68
C ASN A 207 0.98 -2.43 -12.52
N LYS A 208 1.24 -1.12 -12.51
CA LYS A 208 0.71 -0.23 -11.46
C LYS A 208 -0.82 -0.26 -11.39
N ALA A 209 -1.51 -0.24 -12.52
CA ALA A 209 -2.98 -0.37 -12.56
C ALA A 209 -3.46 -1.74 -12.03
N GLY A 210 -2.75 -2.82 -12.36
CA GLY A 210 -3.07 -4.18 -11.90
C GLY A 210 -2.71 -4.46 -10.44
N SER A 211 -1.69 -3.79 -9.91
CA SER A 211 -1.12 -4.07 -8.58
C SER A 211 -2.09 -3.89 -7.41
N TYR A 212 -3.14 -3.06 -7.59
CA TYR A 212 -4.21 -2.93 -6.60
C TYR A 212 -5.06 -4.21 -6.50
N ILE A 213 -5.36 -4.83 -7.65
CA ILE A 213 -6.10 -6.11 -7.71
C ILE A 213 -5.25 -7.23 -7.12
N GLU A 214 -3.97 -7.26 -7.45
CA GLU A 214 -3.01 -8.19 -6.86
C GLU A 214 -2.98 -8.09 -5.34
N SER A 215 -2.79 -6.89 -4.78
CA SER A 215 -2.78 -6.67 -3.33
C SER A 215 -4.10 -7.04 -2.67
N MET A 216 -5.24 -6.73 -3.28
CA MET A 216 -6.55 -7.14 -2.77
C MET A 216 -6.74 -8.67 -2.76
N LEU A 217 -6.25 -9.36 -3.80
CA LEU A 217 -6.28 -10.82 -3.88
C LEU A 217 -5.36 -11.46 -2.84
N SER A 218 -4.16 -10.91 -2.66
CA SER A 218 -3.18 -11.37 -1.69
C SER A 218 -3.68 -11.21 -0.25
N ILE A 219 -4.20 -10.03 0.12
CA ILE A 219 -4.86 -9.80 1.41
C ILE A 219 -5.99 -10.81 1.62
N THR A 220 -6.88 -10.98 0.64
CA THR A 220 -8.00 -11.91 0.74
C THR A 220 -7.54 -13.36 0.95
N ARG A 221 -6.48 -13.78 0.24
CA ARG A 221 -5.85 -15.10 0.39
C ARG A 221 -5.27 -15.28 1.80
N CYS A 222 -4.54 -14.28 2.29
CA CYS A 222 -3.93 -14.29 3.62
C CYS A 222 -4.99 -14.38 4.72
N VAL A 223 -6.01 -13.51 4.67
CA VAL A 223 -7.10 -13.43 5.66
C VAL A 223 -7.94 -14.70 5.70
N ARG A 224 -8.14 -15.37 4.54
CA ARG A 224 -8.89 -16.63 4.45
C ARG A 224 -8.08 -17.85 4.90
N ASN A 225 -6.78 -17.71 5.12
CA ASN A 225 -5.94 -18.82 5.55
C ASN A 225 -6.33 -19.26 6.97
N LYS A 226 -6.68 -20.54 7.15
CA LYS A 226 -7.03 -21.11 8.46
C LYS A 226 -5.94 -20.87 9.51
N LYS A 227 -4.67 -20.82 9.11
CA LYS A 227 -3.52 -20.55 9.99
C LYS A 227 -3.64 -19.20 10.70
N TYR A 228 -4.15 -18.19 10.01
CA TYR A 228 -4.22 -16.80 10.51
C TYR A 228 -5.62 -16.40 10.98
N LYS A 229 -6.54 -17.37 11.09
CA LYS A 229 -7.96 -17.10 11.38
C LYS A 229 -8.12 -16.31 12.70
N SER A 230 -7.50 -16.80 13.78
CA SER A 230 -7.55 -16.15 15.09
C SER A 230 -6.99 -14.73 15.06
N GLN A 231 -5.90 -14.52 14.33
CA GLN A 231 -5.22 -13.24 14.24
C GLN A 231 -6.12 -12.20 13.57
N PHE A 232 -6.73 -12.56 12.43
CA PHE A 232 -7.61 -11.66 11.69
C PHE A 232 -9.01 -11.50 12.29
N SER A 233 -9.54 -12.50 13.02
CA SER A 233 -10.83 -12.33 13.70
C SER A 233 -10.78 -11.26 14.78
N ASN A 234 -9.60 -11.05 15.37
CA ASN A 234 -9.35 -10.07 16.43
C ASN A 234 -8.47 -8.90 15.97
N VAL A 235 -8.37 -8.66 14.66
CA VAL A 235 -7.53 -7.57 14.15
C VAL A 235 -7.99 -6.20 14.67
N ILE A 236 -7.03 -5.36 15.02
CA ILE A 236 -7.26 -3.98 15.43
C ILE A 236 -6.39 -3.09 14.54
N MET A 237 -6.96 -2.00 14.02
CA MET A 237 -6.23 -1.00 13.25
C MET A 237 -6.16 0.30 14.05
N TYR A 238 -4.94 0.78 14.32
CA TYR A 238 -4.67 2.09 14.90
C TYR A 238 -4.15 3.03 13.82
N LYS A 239 -4.61 4.28 13.88
CA LYS A 239 -4.03 5.36 13.09
C LYS A 239 -3.04 6.07 13.99
N GLY A 240 -1.78 6.12 13.59
CA GLY A 240 -0.81 7.03 14.17
C GLY A 240 -1.25 8.47 14.00
N VAL A 241 -0.82 9.34 14.92
CA VAL A 241 -0.81 10.77 14.73
C VAL A 241 -0.02 11.03 13.46
N PRO A 242 -0.63 11.66 12.44
CA PRO A 242 0.10 12.00 11.24
C PRO A 242 1.14 13.02 11.66
N ASP A 243 2.40 12.60 11.73
CA ASP A 243 3.48 13.57 11.74
C ASP A 243 3.38 14.27 10.39
N ILE A 244 2.85 15.49 10.41
CA ILE A 244 2.94 16.39 9.28
C ILE A 244 4.43 16.76 9.22
N ILE A 245 5.24 15.88 8.63
CA ILE A 245 6.68 16.06 8.44
C ILE A 245 6.89 17.09 7.32
N LYS A 246 6.39 18.32 7.55
CA LYS A 246 6.68 19.47 6.69
C LYS A 246 8.09 20.02 6.98
N ASP A 247 8.60 19.81 8.20
CA ASP A 247 9.75 20.57 8.70
C ASP A 247 10.90 19.72 9.29
N GLN A 248 10.89 18.38 9.21
CA GLN A 248 12.05 17.61 9.68
C GLN A 248 13.10 17.39 8.58
N PRO A 249 14.39 17.73 8.86
CA PRO A 249 15.55 17.34 8.06
C PRO A 249 15.63 15.82 7.83
N ILE A 250 15.87 15.40 6.58
CA ILE A 250 16.18 13.98 6.27
C ILE A 250 17.55 13.58 6.88
N TYR A 251 18.41 14.54 7.26
CA TYR A 251 19.71 14.28 7.89
C TYR A 251 19.64 13.39 9.15
N SER A 252 18.55 13.45 9.93
CA SER A 252 18.38 12.61 11.13
C SER A 252 18.31 11.11 10.81
N TRP A 253 18.14 10.75 9.54
CA TRP A 253 18.05 9.39 9.04
C TRP A 253 19.39 8.81 8.59
N LYS A 254 20.50 9.56 8.65
CA LYS A 254 21.83 9.07 8.21
C LYS A 254 22.24 7.76 8.88
N ASN A 255 22.00 7.63 10.19
CA ASN A 255 22.30 6.41 10.92
C ASN A 255 21.31 5.27 10.63
N ILE A 256 20.10 5.62 10.17
CA ILE A 256 19.05 4.69 9.78
C ILE A 256 19.36 4.15 8.39
N ILE A 257 19.59 5.01 7.40
CA ILE A 257 19.94 4.64 6.01
C ILE A 257 21.22 3.80 5.98
N LYS A 258 22.24 4.15 6.76
CA LYS A 258 23.49 3.38 6.89
C LYS A 258 23.30 1.97 7.48
N ARG A 259 22.15 1.67 8.11
CA ARG A 259 21.84 0.32 8.58
C ARG A 259 21.21 -0.56 7.50
N PHE A 260 20.65 0.04 6.46
CA PHE A 260 19.95 -0.68 5.38
C PHE A 260 20.74 -0.67 4.06
N THR A 261 21.78 0.17 3.95
CA THR A 261 22.72 0.12 2.83
C THR A 261 24.12 0.54 3.29
N ASP A 262 25.13 -0.25 2.92
CA ASP A 262 26.54 0.10 3.11
C ASP A 262 26.96 1.27 2.20
N ASP A 263 26.18 1.53 1.14
CA ASP A 263 26.51 2.47 0.08
C ASP A 263 25.67 3.75 0.15
N TYR A 264 25.64 4.34 1.35
CA TYR A 264 25.01 5.64 1.64
C TYR A 264 25.35 6.71 0.60
N LYS A 265 26.53 6.64 0.00
CA LYS A 265 27.01 7.59 -1.00
C LYS A 265 26.21 7.49 -2.30
N VAL A 266 25.95 6.28 -2.78
CA VAL A 266 25.14 6.02 -3.99
C VAL A 266 23.69 6.43 -3.79
N PHE A 267 23.12 6.15 -2.61
CA PHE A 267 21.80 6.64 -2.22
C PHE A 267 21.72 8.18 -2.30
N MET A 268 22.69 8.87 -1.71
CA MET A 268 22.75 10.33 -1.72
C MET A 268 22.96 10.89 -3.14
N ASP A 269 23.77 10.25 -3.98
CA ASP A 269 23.98 10.64 -5.38
C ASP A 269 22.70 10.49 -6.22
N ASN A 270 21.87 9.48 -5.92
CA ASN A 270 20.57 9.32 -6.56
C ASN A 270 19.54 10.33 -6.06
N CYS A 271 19.53 10.64 -4.76
CA CYS A 271 18.72 11.73 -4.20
C CYS A 271 19.13 13.10 -4.75
N SER A 272 20.43 13.30 -5.03
CA SER A 272 21.00 14.53 -5.59
C SER A 272 20.39 14.96 -6.92
N LYS A 273 19.86 14.00 -7.67
CA LYS A 273 19.20 14.21 -8.97
C LYS A 273 17.76 14.73 -8.83
N LYS A 274 17.22 14.78 -7.60
CA LYS A 274 15.84 15.22 -7.29
C LYS A 274 15.90 16.45 -6.37
N SER A 275 15.72 17.64 -6.95
CA SER A 275 15.90 18.93 -6.26
C SER A 275 15.06 19.08 -4.98
N GLU A 276 13.80 18.65 -5.02
CA GLU A 276 12.87 18.71 -3.88
C GLU A 276 13.32 17.82 -2.71
N ILE A 277 13.96 16.68 -3.00
CA ILE A 277 14.51 15.78 -1.97
C ILE A 277 15.78 16.38 -1.39
N MET A 278 16.63 16.99 -2.23
CA MET A 278 17.86 17.65 -1.76
C MET A 278 17.62 18.87 -0.90
N GLU A 279 16.57 19.66 -1.18
CA GLU A 279 16.17 20.77 -0.30
C GLU A 279 15.82 20.28 1.10
N ARG A 280 15.18 19.11 1.21
CA ARG A 280 14.80 18.50 2.49
C ARG A 280 15.95 17.78 3.20
N ILE A 281 16.99 17.37 2.46
CA ILE A 281 18.24 16.83 3.01
C ILE A 281 19.14 17.95 3.56
N ARG A 282 19.10 19.16 2.95
CA ARG A 282 19.95 20.30 3.32
C ARG A 282 19.40 21.19 4.43
N LYS A 283 18.08 21.17 4.67
CA LYS A 283 17.46 21.72 5.88
C LYS A 283 17.88 20.90 7.10
#